data_AF-A0A4Q1RTD6-F1
#
_entry.id   AF-A0A4Q1RTD6-F1
#
_cell.length_a   1.000
_cell.length_b   1.000
_cell.length_c   1.000
_cell.angle_alpha   90.00
_cell.angle_beta   90.00
_cell.angle_gamma   90.00
#
_symmetry.space_group_name_H-M   'P 1'
#
loop_
_entity.id
_entity.type
_entity.pdbx_description
1 polymer ?
#
loop_
_entity_poly.entity_id
_entity_poly.type
_entity_poly.pdbx_seq_one_letter_code
_entity_poly.pdbx_strand_id
1 'polypeptide(L)'
;MPGTIAERRAEQGTRQGNGPGGRRLRQGEDIPLTAEQSERLGVLYERHGAHLVGYARRKLINYGFSFASAETLAEDIAQNAWVEISRTGAKDLLREQPLSESDTRFILYARVKTQLGKHFKRSSSHERPIDFSDPVICYVLAPMVEEQCQQCPLADPSEELLRLLADLPEREREALLLRLDGCPNLVLGDRLGCSMTTGRRLVDAALVRLQMRHPEMAREPVRLESLPAWQREALATLDDTRREALLRIDDLPRQVLLLHLSEGLDSKQIAARLEVDRNLIMGMYSCATSLKTAGQVTGQGAFREKGAAARALRETLRGEVEALPPGERVPASRDLAVRFQCSAKTVRAAMNALRAEGLVVLRRPYGLFRATAAGDLAVAA
;
A
#
# COMPACT_ATOMS: atom_id res chain seq x y z
N MET A 1 13.48 -19.85 -48.94
CA MET A 1 14.05 -18.52 -49.26
C MET A 1 14.90 -18.09 -48.07
N PRO A 2 16.22 -18.32 -48.09
CA PRO A 2 17.09 -17.93 -47.00
C PRO A 2 17.35 -16.43 -47.07
N GLY A 3 17.33 -15.82 -45.89
CA GLY A 3 17.64 -14.42 -45.62
C GLY A 3 18.02 -14.35 -44.15
N THR A 4 19.11 -15.02 -43.79
CA THR A 4 19.51 -15.23 -42.39
C THR A 4 19.80 -13.91 -41.69
N ILE A 5 19.60 -13.85 -40.37
CA ILE A 5 19.89 -12.69 -39.51
C ILE A 5 21.33 -12.15 -39.71
N ALA A 6 22.24 -13.00 -40.19
CA ALA A 6 23.60 -12.64 -40.59
C ALA A 6 23.67 -11.69 -41.81
N GLU A 7 22.82 -11.88 -42.83
CA GLU A 7 22.78 -11.02 -44.03
C GLU A 7 22.21 -9.62 -43.69
N ARG A 8 21.21 -9.56 -42.78
CA ARG A 8 20.72 -8.27 -42.25
C ARG A 8 21.75 -7.54 -41.38
N ARG A 9 22.67 -8.25 -40.73
CA ARG A 9 23.79 -7.65 -39.98
C ARG A 9 24.90 -7.15 -40.92
N ALA A 10 25.15 -7.84 -42.04
CA ALA A 10 26.10 -7.39 -43.06
C ALA A 10 25.60 -6.11 -43.76
N GLU A 11 24.31 -6.00 -44.08
CA GLU A 11 23.70 -4.77 -44.63
C GLU A 11 23.63 -3.60 -43.64
N GLN A 12 23.64 -3.88 -42.32
CA GLN A 12 23.72 -2.82 -41.31
C GLN A 12 25.12 -2.19 -41.21
N GLY A 13 26.16 -2.84 -41.72
CA GLY A 13 27.54 -2.36 -41.75
C GLY A 13 27.83 -1.30 -42.81
N THR A 14 26.96 -1.14 -43.83
CA THR A 14 27.16 -0.21 -44.96
C THR A 14 26.36 1.10 -44.84
N ARG A 15 25.50 1.26 -43.83
CA ARG A 15 24.80 2.53 -43.59
C ARG A 15 25.71 3.52 -42.86
N GLN A 16 26.30 4.45 -43.62
CA GLN A 16 26.97 5.65 -43.10
C GLN A 16 26.13 6.30 -42.00
N GLY A 17 26.75 6.54 -40.85
CA GLY A 17 26.15 7.22 -39.70
C GLY A 17 26.12 8.74 -39.84
N ASN A 18 25.65 9.40 -38.79
CA ASN A 18 25.44 10.86 -38.75
C ASN A 18 26.64 11.69 -38.28
N GLY A 19 27.76 11.05 -37.97
CA GLY A 19 28.98 11.70 -37.53
C GLY A 19 29.94 12.11 -38.66
N PRO A 20 30.96 12.92 -38.34
CA PRO A 20 31.97 13.32 -39.31
C PRO A 20 32.63 12.11 -39.98
N GLY A 21 32.75 12.15 -41.30
CA GLY A 21 33.25 11.03 -42.12
C GLY A 21 32.26 9.87 -42.29
N GLY A 22 30.97 10.05 -41.98
CA GLY A 22 29.96 8.99 -42.10
C GLY A 22 30.00 7.96 -40.97
N ARG A 23 30.62 8.28 -39.83
CA ARG A 23 30.64 7.43 -38.63
C ARG A 23 29.29 7.47 -37.90
N ARG A 24 28.92 6.40 -37.17
CA ARG A 24 27.77 6.46 -36.25
C ARG A 24 28.19 7.12 -34.94
N LEU A 25 27.41 8.12 -34.51
CA LEU A 25 27.60 8.77 -33.22
C LEU A 25 27.14 7.85 -32.09
N ARG A 26 27.86 7.88 -30.97
CA ARG A 26 27.40 7.27 -29.72
C ARG A 26 26.24 8.06 -29.14
N GLN A 27 25.42 7.41 -28.30
CA GLN A 27 24.34 8.10 -27.59
C GLN A 27 24.94 9.17 -26.66
N GLY A 28 24.56 10.43 -26.86
CA GLY A 28 25.07 11.57 -26.08
C GLY A 28 26.40 12.16 -26.57
N GLU A 29 26.91 11.70 -27.72
CA GLU A 29 28.09 12.30 -28.34
C GLU A 29 27.71 13.60 -29.07
N ASP A 30 28.16 14.75 -28.54
CA ASP A 30 27.95 16.05 -29.15
C ASP A 30 29.05 16.33 -30.20
N ILE A 31 28.64 16.57 -31.45
CA ILE A 31 29.56 17.06 -32.49
C ILE A 31 29.60 18.59 -32.39
N PRO A 32 30.77 19.21 -32.29
CA PRO A 32 30.87 20.66 -32.36
C PRO A 32 30.36 21.16 -33.72
N LEU A 33 29.48 22.15 -33.70
CA LEU A 33 29.04 22.84 -34.91
C LEU A 33 30.22 23.57 -35.54
N THR A 34 30.26 23.61 -36.88
CA THR A 34 31.17 24.53 -37.57
C THR A 34 30.74 25.97 -37.33
N ALA A 35 31.64 26.94 -37.51
CA ALA A 35 31.32 28.36 -37.35
C ALA A 35 30.11 28.78 -38.20
N GLU A 36 30.06 28.34 -39.46
CA GLU A 36 28.92 28.60 -40.36
C GLU A 36 27.60 27.97 -39.87
N GLN A 37 27.65 26.75 -39.33
CA GLN A 37 26.46 26.10 -38.79
C GLN A 37 25.97 26.80 -37.52
N SER A 38 26.89 27.27 -36.68
CA SER A 38 26.55 28.05 -35.49
C SER A 38 25.89 29.37 -35.85
N GLU A 39 26.42 30.08 -36.86
CA GLU A 39 25.84 31.33 -37.35
C GLU A 39 24.43 31.10 -37.93
N ARG A 40 24.25 30.07 -38.76
CA ARG A 40 22.93 29.69 -39.29
C ARG A 40 21.94 29.32 -38.19
N LEU A 41 22.39 28.60 -37.16
CA LEU A 41 21.56 28.26 -36.01
C LEU A 41 21.13 29.53 -35.27
N GLY A 42 22.03 30.50 -35.11
CA GLY A 42 21.73 31.82 -34.54
C GLY A 42 20.61 32.54 -35.31
N VAL A 43 20.74 32.64 -36.63
CA VAL A 43 19.72 33.26 -37.50
C VAL A 43 18.36 32.56 -37.38
N LEU A 44 18.35 31.21 -37.37
CA LEU A 44 17.12 30.44 -37.18
C LEU A 44 16.49 30.68 -35.81
N TYR A 45 17.31 30.75 -34.76
CA TYR A 45 16.86 30.98 -33.39
C TYR A 45 16.28 32.39 -33.23
N GLU A 46 16.96 33.42 -33.73
CA GLU A 46 16.45 34.79 -33.70
C GLU A 46 15.10 34.91 -34.41
N ARG A 47 14.95 34.24 -35.55
CA ARG A 47 13.72 34.31 -36.36
C ARG A 47 12.57 33.47 -35.80
N HIS A 48 12.85 32.32 -35.19
CA HIS A 48 11.80 31.35 -34.84
C HIS A 48 11.71 30.99 -33.35
N GLY A 49 12.67 31.38 -32.51
CA GLY A 49 12.77 30.98 -31.10
C GLY A 49 11.48 31.24 -30.32
N ALA A 50 10.99 32.48 -30.34
CA ALA A 50 9.74 32.85 -29.66
C ALA A 50 8.51 32.12 -30.23
N HIS A 51 8.49 31.88 -31.55
CA HIS A 51 7.39 31.14 -32.18
C HIS A 51 7.34 29.68 -31.77
N LEU A 52 8.50 29.04 -31.53
CA LEU A 52 8.56 27.64 -31.07
C LEU A 52 8.05 27.50 -29.65
N VAL A 53 8.44 28.41 -28.74
CA VAL A 53 7.91 28.45 -27.36
C VAL A 53 6.39 28.65 -27.39
N GLY A 54 5.90 29.63 -28.16
CA GLY A 54 4.47 29.86 -28.30
C GLY A 54 3.70 28.67 -28.90
N TYR A 55 4.32 27.93 -29.82
CA TYR A 55 3.75 26.71 -30.38
C TYR A 55 3.70 25.56 -29.36
N ALA A 56 4.79 25.34 -28.62
CA ALA A 56 4.87 24.33 -27.56
C ALA A 56 3.84 24.59 -26.45
N ARG A 57 3.75 25.83 -25.96
CA ARG A 57 2.77 26.26 -24.96
C ARG A 57 1.34 25.99 -25.39
N ARG A 58 0.98 26.41 -26.61
CA ARG A 58 -0.36 26.16 -27.16
C ARG A 58 -0.67 24.66 -27.24
N LYS A 59 0.32 23.81 -27.56
CA LYS A 59 0.13 22.36 -27.53
C LYS A 59 -0.07 21.83 -26.12
N LEU A 60 0.71 22.28 -25.14
CA LEU A 60 0.57 21.90 -23.73
C LEU A 60 -0.81 22.30 -23.16
N ILE A 61 -1.30 23.49 -23.48
CA ILE A 61 -2.66 23.92 -23.10
C ILE A 61 -3.72 23.00 -23.72
N ASN A 62 -3.56 22.62 -25.00
CA ASN A 62 -4.46 21.64 -25.63
C ASN A 62 -4.38 20.24 -25.00
N TYR A 63 -3.29 19.92 -24.32
CA TYR A 63 -3.16 18.71 -23.50
C TYR A 63 -3.72 18.86 -22.07
N GLY A 64 -4.31 20.01 -21.73
CA GLY A 64 -4.98 20.27 -20.45
C GLY A 64 -4.11 20.90 -19.37
N PHE A 65 -2.91 21.38 -19.69
CA PHE A 65 -2.04 22.05 -18.72
C PHE A 65 -2.56 23.45 -18.37
N SER A 66 -2.39 23.86 -17.11
CA SER A 66 -2.63 25.25 -16.71
C SER A 66 -1.64 26.19 -17.40
N PHE A 67 -2.05 27.46 -17.59
CA PHE A 67 -1.23 28.44 -18.29
C PHE A 67 0.17 28.59 -17.68
N ALA A 68 0.27 28.72 -16.35
CA ALA A 68 1.54 28.86 -15.64
C ALA A 68 2.46 27.65 -15.82
N SER A 69 1.92 26.43 -15.75
CA SER A 69 2.70 25.19 -15.94
C SER A 69 3.09 24.98 -17.40
N ALA A 70 2.24 25.41 -18.33
CA ALA A 70 2.52 25.34 -19.75
C ALA A 70 3.60 26.33 -20.18
N GLU A 71 3.73 27.49 -19.51
CA GLU A 71 4.77 28.49 -19.79
C GLU A 71 6.16 27.91 -19.52
N THR A 72 6.40 27.41 -18.30
CA THR A 72 7.69 26.87 -17.88
C THR A 72 8.10 25.67 -18.73
N LEU A 73 7.17 24.72 -18.94
CA LEU A 73 7.46 23.51 -19.69
C LEU A 73 7.62 23.78 -21.20
N ALA A 74 6.99 24.81 -21.75
CA ALA A 74 7.13 25.15 -23.16
C ALA A 74 8.55 25.59 -23.52
N GLU A 75 9.20 26.36 -22.64
CA GLU A 75 10.59 26.78 -22.82
C GLU A 75 11.52 25.58 -22.86
N ASP A 76 11.40 24.64 -21.91
CA ASP A 76 12.19 23.41 -21.86
C ASP A 76 12.03 22.56 -23.12
N ILE A 77 10.78 22.40 -23.59
CA ILE A 77 10.48 21.65 -24.81
C ILE A 77 11.09 22.31 -26.04
N ALA A 78 10.99 23.64 -26.15
CA ALA A 78 11.57 24.39 -27.26
C ALA A 78 13.11 24.35 -27.24
N GLN A 79 13.73 24.49 -26.07
CA GLN A 79 15.18 24.35 -25.91
C GLN A 79 15.66 22.96 -26.34
N ASN A 80 14.98 21.89 -25.92
CA ASN A 80 15.30 20.53 -26.33
C ASN A 80 15.14 20.32 -27.85
N ALA A 81 14.20 21.02 -28.49
CA ALA A 81 14.07 20.99 -29.95
C ALA A 81 15.29 21.65 -30.62
N TRP A 82 15.78 22.78 -30.10
CA TRP A 82 17.01 23.43 -30.60
C TRP A 82 18.26 22.59 -30.38
N VAL A 83 18.38 21.92 -29.23
CA VAL A 83 19.47 20.96 -28.97
C VAL A 83 19.42 19.77 -29.93
N GLU A 84 18.23 19.30 -30.31
CA GLU A 84 18.11 18.25 -31.32
C GLU A 84 18.55 18.75 -32.70
N ILE A 85 18.20 19.98 -33.06
CA ILE A 85 18.60 20.60 -34.34
C ILE A 85 20.11 20.75 -34.42
N SER A 86 20.76 21.26 -33.37
CA SER A 86 22.22 21.38 -33.32
C SER A 86 22.90 20.02 -33.47
N ARG A 87 22.36 18.97 -32.84
CA ARG A 87 22.87 17.59 -32.96
C ARG A 87 22.69 16.98 -34.35
N THR A 88 21.63 17.33 -35.07
CA THR A 88 21.42 16.84 -36.45
C THR A 88 22.31 17.53 -37.48
N GLY A 89 22.81 18.74 -37.19
CA GLY A 89 23.77 19.46 -38.01
C GLY A 89 23.35 19.60 -39.48
N ALA A 90 24.31 19.41 -40.39
CA ALA A 90 24.11 19.55 -41.84
C ALA A 90 23.08 18.60 -42.47
N LYS A 91 22.57 17.60 -41.75
CA LYS A 91 21.57 16.65 -42.28
C LYS A 91 20.16 17.21 -42.28
N ASP A 92 19.91 18.31 -41.56
CA ASP A 92 18.57 18.86 -41.38
C ASP A 92 18.51 20.36 -41.70
N LEU A 93 18.29 21.22 -40.71
CA LEU A 93 18.11 22.66 -40.91
C LEU A 93 19.44 23.44 -41.06
N LEU A 94 20.58 22.84 -40.69
CA LEU A 94 21.90 23.49 -40.76
C LEU A 94 22.71 23.06 -42.00
N ARG A 95 22.03 22.59 -43.05
CA ARG A 95 22.63 22.23 -44.34
C ARG A 95 23.17 23.47 -45.08
N GLU A 96 24.00 23.28 -46.09
CA GLU A 96 24.58 24.38 -46.89
C GLU A 96 23.53 25.18 -47.66
N GLN A 97 22.59 24.49 -48.31
CA GLN A 97 21.52 25.14 -49.07
C GLN A 97 20.28 25.33 -48.19
N PRO A 98 19.85 26.57 -47.90
CA PRO A 98 18.71 26.80 -47.03
C PRO A 98 17.43 26.23 -47.64
N LEU A 99 16.57 25.70 -46.78
CA LEU A 99 15.24 25.24 -47.16
C LEU A 99 14.29 26.42 -47.38
N SER A 100 13.14 26.15 -48.00
CA SER A 100 12.05 27.11 -48.06
C SER A 100 11.58 27.48 -46.64
N GLU A 101 11.02 28.67 -46.47
CA GLU A 101 10.46 29.14 -45.19
C GLU A 101 9.38 28.17 -44.66
N SER A 102 8.56 27.65 -45.56
CA SER A 102 7.47 26.72 -45.23
C SER A 102 8.02 25.39 -44.71
N ASP A 103 9.03 24.82 -45.37
CA ASP A 103 9.65 23.56 -44.96
C ASP A 103 10.40 23.71 -43.63
N THR A 104 11.09 24.85 -43.47
CA THR A 104 11.79 25.20 -42.23
C THR A 104 10.82 25.21 -41.05
N ARG A 105 9.70 25.93 -41.17
CA ARG A 105 8.65 25.97 -40.14
C ARG A 105 8.05 24.59 -39.86
N PHE A 106 7.80 23.81 -40.90
CA PHE A 106 7.26 22.45 -40.76
C PHE A 106 8.18 21.56 -39.93
N ILE A 107 9.48 21.54 -40.24
CA ILE A 107 10.48 20.74 -39.53
C ILE A 107 10.61 21.21 -38.08
N LEU A 108 10.68 22.52 -37.84
CA LEU A 108 10.77 23.08 -36.48
C LEU A 108 9.58 22.65 -35.61
N TYR A 109 8.35 22.73 -36.14
CA TYR A 109 7.16 22.27 -35.41
C TYR A 109 7.12 20.75 -35.23
N ALA A 110 7.65 19.97 -36.17
CA ALA A 110 7.79 18.53 -36.03
C ALA A 110 8.78 18.16 -34.90
N ARG A 111 9.86 18.93 -34.71
CA ARG A 111 10.80 18.75 -33.59
C ARG A 111 10.12 19.00 -32.25
N VAL A 112 9.35 20.08 -32.13
CA VAL A 112 8.57 20.37 -30.91
C VAL A 112 7.58 19.23 -30.60
N LYS A 113 6.83 18.73 -31.60
CA LYS A 113 5.93 17.58 -31.42
C LYS A 113 6.67 16.33 -30.94
N THR A 114 7.84 16.06 -31.50
CA THR A 114 8.67 14.93 -31.11
C THR A 114 9.12 15.03 -29.65
N GLN A 115 9.53 16.23 -29.22
CA GLN A 115 9.93 16.48 -27.83
C GLN A 115 8.76 16.38 -26.85
N LEU A 116 7.58 16.88 -27.22
CA LEU A 116 6.35 16.64 -26.45
C LEU A 116 6.07 15.14 -26.29
N GLY A 117 6.17 14.36 -27.38
CA GLY A 117 6.01 12.90 -27.33
C GLY A 117 7.03 12.22 -26.40
N LYS A 118 8.30 12.65 -26.42
CA LYS A 118 9.34 12.14 -25.51
C LYS A 118 9.04 12.50 -24.06
N HIS A 119 8.62 13.74 -23.79
CA HIS A 119 8.24 14.20 -22.46
C HIS A 119 7.09 13.36 -21.91
N PHE A 120 5.99 13.19 -22.66
CA PHE A 120 4.85 12.39 -22.21
C PHE A 120 5.17 10.90 -22.07
N LYS A 121 6.02 10.35 -22.94
CA LYS A 121 6.50 8.97 -22.80
C LYS A 121 7.39 8.80 -21.56
N ARG A 122 8.14 9.82 -21.17
CA ARG A 122 8.95 9.82 -19.94
C ARG A 122 8.08 10.02 -18.70
N SER A 123 7.06 10.88 -18.76
CA SER A 123 6.09 11.08 -17.67
C SER A 123 5.12 9.91 -17.50
N SER A 124 5.04 8.99 -18.48
CA SER A 124 4.39 7.68 -18.30
C SER A 124 5.27 6.63 -17.60
N SER A 125 6.51 7.00 -17.22
CA SER A 125 7.25 6.22 -16.22
C SER A 125 6.51 6.34 -14.89
N HIS A 126 6.25 5.22 -14.21
CA HIS A 126 5.46 5.18 -12.98
C HIS A 126 6.20 5.73 -11.76
N GLU A 127 7.42 6.21 -11.97
CA GLU A 127 8.27 6.84 -10.96
C GLU A 127 7.75 8.25 -10.65
N ARG A 128 7.33 8.47 -9.40
CA ARG A 128 6.93 9.79 -8.89
C ARG A 128 7.94 10.26 -7.84
N PRO A 129 8.17 11.57 -7.70
CA PRO A 129 8.92 12.11 -6.58
C PRO A 129 8.29 11.61 -5.27
N ILE A 130 9.11 11.02 -4.39
CA ILE A 130 8.69 10.56 -3.08
C ILE A 130 8.74 11.75 -2.13
N ASP A 131 7.62 12.03 -1.46
CA ASP A 131 7.56 13.01 -0.39
C ASP A 131 8.00 12.36 0.93
N PHE A 132 9.25 12.61 1.32
CA PHE A 132 9.81 12.12 2.59
C PHE A 132 9.28 12.88 3.82
N SER A 133 8.36 13.83 3.65
CA SER A 133 7.64 14.46 4.76
C SER A 133 6.26 13.82 5.02
N ASP A 134 5.76 12.97 4.12
CA ASP A 134 4.50 12.25 4.31
C ASP A 134 4.66 11.13 5.35
N PRO A 135 3.93 11.17 6.48
CA PRO A 135 4.02 10.16 7.54
C PRO A 135 3.69 8.74 7.07
N VAL A 136 2.82 8.57 6.07
CA VAL A 136 2.46 7.25 5.53
C VAL A 136 3.61 6.70 4.69
N ILE A 137 4.20 7.54 3.84
CA ILE A 137 5.35 7.16 3.01
C ILE A 137 6.54 6.79 3.91
N CYS A 138 6.84 7.62 4.91
CA CYS A 138 7.90 7.35 5.87
C CYS A 138 7.67 6.06 6.65
N TYR A 139 6.45 5.82 7.15
CA TYR A 139 6.12 4.58 7.86
C TYR A 139 6.24 3.33 6.98
N VAL A 140 5.85 3.42 5.71
CA VAL A 140 5.94 2.30 4.75
C VAL A 140 7.40 2.01 4.35
N LEU A 141 8.24 3.03 4.27
CA LEU A 141 9.66 2.92 3.91
C LEU A 141 10.59 2.70 5.13
N ALA A 142 10.10 2.95 6.34
CA ALA A 142 10.80 2.73 7.61
C ALA A 142 11.34 1.31 7.86
N PRO A 143 10.78 0.20 7.29
CA PRO A 143 11.39 -1.12 7.45
C PRO A 143 12.82 -1.22 6.91
N MET A 144 13.29 -0.24 6.11
CA MET A 144 14.67 -0.18 5.63
C MET A 144 15.63 0.55 6.59
N VAL A 145 15.14 1.12 7.69
CA VAL A 145 15.94 1.79 8.74
C VAL A 145 16.13 0.89 9.98
N GLU A 146 15.61 -0.34 9.95
CA GLU A 146 15.74 -1.30 11.06
C GLU A 146 17.20 -1.71 11.34
N GLU A 147 18.12 -1.61 10.37
CA GLU A 147 19.55 -1.87 10.60
C GLU A 147 20.20 -0.88 11.58
N GLN A 148 19.65 0.33 11.73
CA GLN A 148 20.17 1.33 12.69
C GLN A 148 19.46 1.24 14.06
N CYS A 149 18.24 0.69 14.12
CA CYS A 149 17.49 0.52 15.37
C CYS A 149 17.96 -0.65 16.24
N GLN A 150 18.84 -1.54 15.75
CA GLN A 150 19.45 -2.59 16.58
C GLN A 150 20.27 -2.04 17.77
N GLN A 151 20.61 -0.75 17.77
CA GLN A 151 21.42 -0.11 18.82
C GLN A 151 20.59 0.60 19.90
N CYS A 152 19.27 0.72 19.72
CA CYS A 152 18.34 1.20 20.74
C CYS A 152 17.20 0.18 20.84
N PRO A 153 17.28 -0.83 21.74
CA PRO A 153 16.11 -1.66 22.00
C PRO A 153 14.98 -0.72 22.41
N LEU A 154 13.86 -0.77 21.67
CA LEU A 154 12.60 -0.21 22.14
C LEU A 154 12.43 -0.75 23.56
N ALA A 155 12.29 0.16 24.54
CA ALA A 155 12.15 -0.25 25.93
C ALA A 155 11.04 -1.31 26.04
N ASP A 156 11.30 -2.39 26.78
CA ASP A 156 10.29 -3.41 26.99
C ASP A 156 9.00 -2.74 27.50
N PRO A 157 7.83 -3.12 26.95
CA PRO A 157 6.57 -2.54 27.39
C PRO A 157 6.40 -2.74 28.90
N SER A 158 5.97 -1.70 29.61
CA SER A 158 5.81 -1.77 31.06
C SER A 158 4.85 -2.90 31.46
N GLU A 159 5.07 -3.51 32.64
CA GLU A 159 4.16 -4.54 33.16
C GLU A 159 2.71 -4.05 33.26
N GLU A 160 2.53 -2.76 33.50
CA GLU A 160 1.23 -2.09 33.51
C GLU A 160 0.56 -2.12 32.13
N LEU A 161 1.28 -1.76 31.06
CA LEU A 161 0.77 -1.84 29.70
C LEU A 161 0.44 -3.29 29.30
N LEU A 162 1.30 -4.24 29.67
CA LEU A 162 1.05 -5.66 29.40
C LEU A 162 -0.21 -6.18 30.11
N ARG A 163 -0.46 -5.73 31.35
CA ARG A 163 -1.69 -6.04 32.09
C ARG A 163 -2.93 -5.49 31.37
N LEU A 164 -2.89 -4.23 30.94
CA LEU A 164 -4.00 -3.60 30.21
C LEU A 164 -4.32 -4.34 28.89
N LEU A 165 -3.29 -4.72 28.15
CA LEU A 165 -3.45 -5.40 26.87
C LEU A 165 -3.91 -6.86 27.00
N ALA A 166 -3.67 -7.52 28.14
CA ALA A 166 -4.02 -8.91 28.37
C ALA A 166 -5.54 -9.16 28.28
N ASP A 167 -6.34 -8.18 28.70
CA ASP A 167 -7.80 -8.27 28.74
C ASP A 167 -8.47 -8.04 27.37
N LEU A 168 -7.69 -7.63 26.37
CA LEU A 168 -8.17 -7.39 25.01
C LEU A 168 -8.23 -8.68 24.17
N PRO A 169 -9.26 -8.84 23.32
CA PRO A 169 -9.26 -9.83 22.26
C PRO A 169 -8.03 -9.69 21.36
N GLU A 170 -7.45 -10.82 20.95
CA GLU A 170 -6.18 -10.87 20.20
C GLU A 170 -6.13 -9.93 18.98
N ARG A 171 -7.17 -9.93 18.13
CA ARG A 171 -7.20 -9.05 16.95
C ARG A 171 -7.34 -7.56 17.29
N GLU A 172 -8.00 -7.25 18.40
CA GLU A 172 -8.15 -5.88 18.89
C GLU A 172 -6.82 -5.40 19.50
N ARG A 173 -6.13 -6.28 20.23
CA ARG A 173 -4.79 -6.04 20.78
C ARG A 173 -3.75 -5.81 19.68
N GLU A 174 -3.70 -6.69 18.69
CA GLU A 174 -2.79 -6.58 17.54
C GLU A 174 -3.03 -5.27 16.77
N ALA A 175 -4.29 -4.92 16.53
CA ALA A 175 -4.64 -3.66 15.88
C ALA A 175 -4.22 -2.43 16.70
N LEU A 176 -4.39 -2.47 18.03
CA LEU A 176 -3.99 -1.39 18.92
C LEU A 176 -2.46 -1.25 19.00
N LEU A 177 -1.72 -2.36 19.08
CA LEU A 177 -0.26 -2.35 19.10
C LEU A 177 0.31 -1.72 17.82
N LEU A 178 -0.16 -2.16 16.65
CA LEU A 178 0.23 -1.54 15.38
C LEU A 178 -0.04 -0.03 15.37
N ARG A 179 -1.15 0.42 15.97
CA ARG A 179 -1.44 1.86 16.08
C ARG A 179 -0.48 2.60 17.01
N LEU A 180 -0.07 1.98 18.11
CA LEU A 180 0.91 2.52 19.05
C LEU A 180 2.31 2.59 18.42
N ASP A 181 2.65 1.63 17.56
CA ASP A 181 3.87 1.61 16.74
C ASP A 181 3.86 2.68 15.62
N GLY A 182 2.79 3.49 15.52
CA GLY A 182 2.67 4.56 14.54
C GLY A 182 2.02 4.15 13.23
N CYS A 183 1.53 2.92 13.07
CA CYS A 183 0.92 2.45 11.82
C CYS A 183 -0.30 3.31 11.45
N PRO A 184 -0.31 3.99 10.30
CA PRO A 184 -1.47 4.79 9.90
C PRO A 184 -2.69 3.91 9.62
N ASN A 185 -3.90 4.45 9.86
CA ASN A 185 -5.17 3.74 9.67
C ASN A 185 -5.35 3.18 8.25
N LEU A 186 -4.79 3.86 7.24
CA LEU A 186 -4.84 3.47 5.84
C LEU A 186 -4.16 2.12 5.58
N VAL A 187 -3.07 1.83 6.30
CA VAL A 187 -2.21 0.63 6.11
C VAL A 187 -2.49 -0.45 7.16
N LEU A 188 -3.18 -0.07 8.25
CA LEU A 188 -3.52 -0.95 9.36
C LEU A 188 -4.29 -2.21 8.91
N GLY A 189 -5.26 -2.05 8.00
CA GLY A 189 -6.06 -3.17 7.49
C GLY A 189 -5.19 -4.22 6.82
N ASP A 190 -4.30 -3.78 5.92
CA ASP A 190 -3.42 -4.66 5.15
C ASP A 190 -2.46 -5.43 6.07
N ARG A 191 -1.88 -4.76 7.08
CA ARG A 191 -1.00 -5.40 8.08
C ARG A 191 -1.73 -6.48 8.88
N LEU A 192 -3.02 -6.27 9.18
CA LEU A 192 -3.88 -7.22 9.89
C LEU A 192 -4.53 -8.28 8.97
N GLY A 193 -4.27 -8.22 7.66
CA GLY A 193 -4.92 -9.09 6.67
C GLY A 193 -6.44 -8.90 6.59
N CYS A 194 -6.92 -7.66 6.68
CA CYS A 194 -8.35 -7.31 6.60
C CYS A 194 -8.58 -5.96 5.90
N SER A 195 -9.85 -5.54 5.73
CA SER A 195 -10.12 -4.23 5.15
C SER A 195 -9.69 -3.09 6.08
N MET A 196 -9.32 -1.93 5.51
CA MET A 196 -9.05 -0.69 6.25
C MET A 196 -10.15 -0.38 7.28
N THR A 197 -11.41 -0.48 6.88
CA THR A 197 -12.58 -0.27 7.74
C THR A 197 -12.65 -1.26 8.91
N THR A 198 -12.26 -2.52 8.68
CA THR A 198 -12.21 -3.54 9.73
C THR A 198 -11.05 -3.28 10.70
N GLY A 199 -9.89 -2.89 10.20
CA GLY A 199 -8.72 -2.54 11.03
C GLY A 199 -9.05 -1.40 11.98
N ARG A 200 -9.60 -0.29 11.46
CA ARG A 200 -10.06 0.84 12.29
C ARG A 200 -11.07 0.40 13.36
N ARG A 201 -12.05 -0.42 12.97
CA ARG A 201 -13.07 -0.94 13.88
C ARG A 201 -12.48 -1.73 15.06
N LEU A 202 -11.42 -2.51 14.82
CA LEU A 202 -10.74 -3.28 15.86
C LEU A 202 -10.05 -2.37 16.88
N VAL A 203 -9.46 -1.27 16.43
CA VAL A 203 -8.84 -0.24 17.30
C VAL A 203 -9.90 0.46 18.14
N ASP A 204 -10.99 0.91 17.52
CA ASP A 204 -12.08 1.60 18.23
C ASP A 204 -12.70 0.69 19.30
N ALA A 205 -12.87 -0.60 18.98
CA ALA A 205 -13.34 -1.59 19.95
C ALA A 205 -12.35 -1.80 21.11
N ALA A 206 -11.04 -1.90 20.80
CA ALA A 206 -9.99 -2.05 21.80
C ALA A 206 -10.01 -0.91 22.83
N LEU A 207 -10.04 0.34 22.34
CA LEU A 207 -10.03 1.54 23.19
C LEU A 207 -11.26 1.59 24.11
N VAL A 208 -12.45 1.32 23.56
CA VAL A 208 -13.69 1.30 24.36
C VAL A 208 -13.64 0.20 25.42
N ARG A 209 -13.14 -1.00 25.10
CA ARG A 209 -12.99 -2.08 26.10
C ARG A 209 -12.00 -1.72 27.20
N LEU A 210 -10.87 -1.09 26.86
CA LEU A 210 -9.90 -0.62 27.84
C LEU A 210 -10.54 0.39 28.80
N GLN A 211 -11.23 1.41 28.28
CA GLN A 211 -11.92 2.41 29.11
C GLN A 211 -12.98 1.79 30.04
N MET A 212 -13.64 0.70 29.61
CA MET A 212 -14.67 0.05 30.43
C MET A 212 -14.10 -0.86 31.53
N ARG A 213 -12.92 -1.46 31.30
CA ARG A 213 -12.33 -2.47 32.20
C ARG A 213 -11.26 -1.91 33.13
N HIS A 214 -10.60 -0.84 32.72
CA HIS A 214 -9.49 -0.22 33.43
C HIS A 214 -9.88 1.21 33.80
N PRO A 215 -10.67 1.40 34.87
CA PRO A 215 -11.11 2.73 35.30
C PRO A 215 -9.95 3.67 35.63
N GLU A 216 -8.76 3.16 35.94
CA GLU A 216 -7.51 3.91 36.10
C GLU A 216 -7.03 4.58 34.80
N MET A 217 -7.34 4.00 33.64
CA MET A 217 -7.05 4.55 32.31
C MET A 217 -8.22 5.35 31.74
N ALA A 218 -9.40 5.20 32.35
CA ALA A 218 -10.60 5.87 31.92
C ALA A 218 -10.69 7.28 32.53
N ARG A 219 -11.46 8.15 31.88
CA ARG A 219 -11.72 9.49 32.38
C ARG A 219 -12.53 9.45 33.68
N GLU A 220 -12.48 10.55 34.44
CA GLU A 220 -13.38 10.73 35.58
C GLU A 220 -14.85 10.50 35.16
N PRO A 221 -15.66 9.84 35.99
CA PRO A 221 -17.05 9.58 35.68
C PRO A 221 -17.80 10.88 35.37
N VAL A 222 -18.49 10.91 34.23
CA VAL A 222 -19.31 12.07 33.89
C VAL A 222 -20.44 12.20 34.91
N ARG A 223 -20.61 13.41 35.44
CA ARG A 223 -21.68 13.71 36.40
C ARG A 223 -23.05 13.50 35.77
N LEU A 224 -23.93 12.77 36.45
CA LEU A 224 -25.25 12.42 35.92
C LEU A 224 -26.05 13.67 35.53
N GLU A 225 -25.98 14.74 36.32
CA GLU A 225 -26.75 15.97 36.06
C GLU A 225 -26.36 16.68 34.75
N SER A 226 -25.15 16.43 34.26
CA SER A 226 -24.66 17.01 33.01
C SER A 226 -25.15 16.28 31.75
N LEU A 227 -25.75 15.10 31.92
CA LEU A 227 -26.20 14.27 30.80
C LEU A 227 -27.61 14.66 30.31
N PRO A 228 -27.87 14.49 28.99
CA PRO A 228 -29.22 14.62 28.44
C PRO A 228 -30.24 13.75 29.18
N ALA A 229 -31.49 14.21 29.29
CA ALA A 229 -32.55 13.52 30.03
C ALA A 229 -32.71 12.06 29.63
N TRP A 230 -32.73 11.78 28.32
CA TRP A 230 -32.86 10.41 27.80
C TRP A 230 -31.69 9.50 28.22
N GLN A 231 -30.44 10.02 28.32
CA GLN A 231 -29.30 9.22 28.78
C GLN A 231 -29.42 8.91 30.26
N ARG A 232 -29.88 9.86 31.07
CA ARG A 232 -30.12 9.64 32.51
C ARG A 232 -31.20 8.59 32.74
N GLU A 233 -32.30 8.68 32.00
CA GLU A 233 -33.39 7.69 32.03
C GLU A 233 -32.90 6.30 31.60
N ALA A 234 -32.14 6.22 30.49
CA ALA A 234 -31.56 4.97 30.03
C ALA A 234 -30.61 4.36 31.08
N LEU A 235 -29.71 5.16 31.68
CA LEU A 235 -28.78 4.73 32.74
C LEU A 235 -29.49 4.26 34.01
N ALA A 236 -30.69 4.77 34.30
CA ALA A 236 -31.50 4.35 35.45
C ALA A 236 -32.09 2.94 35.28
N THR A 237 -32.22 2.45 34.03
CA THR A 237 -32.69 1.08 33.76
C THR A 237 -31.60 0.01 33.89
N LEU A 238 -30.33 0.44 34.02
CA LEU A 238 -29.17 -0.44 34.11
C LEU A 238 -28.72 -0.65 35.56
N ASP A 239 -28.06 -1.79 35.81
CA ASP A 239 -27.38 -2.07 37.08
C ASP A 239 -26.21 -1.10 37.34
N ASP A 240 -25.80 -1.01 38.61
CA ASP A 240 -24.80 -0.04 39.05
C ASP A 240 -23.44 -0.25 38.37
N THR A 241 -23.04 -1.50 38.13
CA THR A 241 -21.78 -1.85 37.47
C THR A 241 -21.73 -1.36 36.03
N ARG A 242 -22.79 -1.61 35.25
CA ARG A 242 -22.89 -1.13 33.86
C ARG A 242 -23.01 0.39 33.81
N ARG A 243 -23.75 0.99 34.76
CA ARG A 243 -23.86 2.45 34.88
C ARG A 243 -22.48 3.08 35.11
N GLU A 244 -21.70 2.55 36.04
CA GLU A 244 -20.35 3.04 36.34
C GLU A 244 -19.41 2.96 35.13
N ALA A 245 -19.44 1.83 34.40
CA ALA A 245 -18.61 1.64 33.22
C ALA A 245 -18.99 2.62 32.10
N LEU A 246 -20.29 2.82 31.85
CA LEU A 246 -20.79 3.72 30.81
C LEU A 246 -20.52 5.20 31.12
N LEU A 247 -20.46 5.60 32.39
CA LEU A 247 -20.11 6.97 32.77
C LEU A 247 -18.65 7.32 32.48
N ARG A 248 -17.77 6.31 32.42
CA ARG A 248 -16.32 6.46 32.19
C ARG A 248 -15.87 6.36 30.73
N ILE A 249 -16.73 5.96 29.81
CA ILE A 249 -16.42 5.94 28.37
C ILE A 249 -16.82 7.24 27.67
N ASP A 250 -16.27 7.46 26.48
CA ASP A 250 -16.59 8.61 25.62
C ASP A 250 -18.07 8.71 25.23
N ASP A 251 -18.51 9.91 24.86
CA ASP A 251 -19.93 10.23 24.68
C ASP A 251 -20.58 9.42 23.55
N LEU A 252 -19.97 9.37 22.36
CA LEU A 252 -20.50 8.60 21.24
C LEU A 252 -20.57 7.08 21.54
N PRO A 253 -19.51 6.42 22.04
CA PRO A 253 -19.60 5.03 22.49
C PRO A 253 -20.68 4.80 23.55
N ARG A 254 -20.83 5.73 24.50
CA ARG A 254 -21.89 5.67 25.52
C ARG A 254 -23.27 5.69 24.92
N GLN A 255 -23.54 6.63 24.01
CA GLN A 255 -24.85 6.74 23.35
C GLN A 255 -25.18 5.47 22.58
N VAL A 256 -24.22 4.93 21.82
CA VAL A 256 -24.40 3.67 21.07
C VAL A 256 -24.73 2.50 22.00
N LEU A 257 -24.00 2.36 23.10
CA LEU A 257 -24.21 1.26 24.05
C LEU A 257 -25.51 1.43 24.84
N LEU A 258 -25.88 2.65 25.24
CA LEU A 258 -27.14 2.94 25.92
C LEU A 258 -28.33 2.57 25.04
N LEU A 259 -28.39 3.06 23.81
CA LEU A 259 -29.48 2.76 22.87
C LEU A 259 -29.62 1.25 22.61
N HIS A 260 -28.51 0.51 22.55
CA HIS A 260 -28.57 -0.93 22.42
C HIS A 260 -29.08 -1.63 23.69
N LEU A 261 -28.63 -1.19 24.87
CA LEU A 261 -28.92 -1.87 26.14
C LEU A 261 -30.29 -1.53 26.74
N SER A 262 -30.73 -0.27 26.65
CA SER A 262 -32.02 0.16 27.21
C SER A 262 -33.18 -0.03 26.24
N GLU A 263 -32.96 0.23 24.94
CA GLU A 263 -34.02 0.20 23.92
C GLU A 263 -33.93 -1.02 22.99
N GLY A 264 -32.86 -1.82 23.06
CA GLY A 264 -32.69 -3.01 22.23
C GLY A 264 -32.42 -2.70 20.74
N LEU A 265 -32.05 -1.46 20.41
CA LEU A 265 -31.85 -1.06 19.03
C LEU A 265 -30.65 -1.77 18.39
N ASP A 266 -30.78 -2.08 17.10
CA ASP A 266 -29.69 -2.63 16.30
C ASP A 266 -28.76 -1.54 15.76
N SER A 267 -27.59 -1.93 15.26
CA SER A 267 -26.60 -1.00 14.70
C SER A 267 -27.14 -0.08 13.58
N LYS A 268 -28.15 -0.50 12.82
CA LYS A 268 -28.71 0.31 11.73
C LYS A 268 -29.66 1.37 12.29
N GLN A 269 -30.49 0.98 13.25
CA GLN A 269 -31.41 1.87 13.95
C GLN A 269 -30.66 2.91 14.77
N ILE A 270 -29.59 2.52 15.47
CA ILE A 270 -28.74 3.43 16.24
C ILE A 270 -28.07 4.46 15.33
N ALA A 271 -27.48 4.01 14.20
CA ALA A 271 -26.86 4.92 13.24
C ALA A 271 -27.86 5.96 12.70
N ALA A 272 -29.08 5.54 12.38
CA ALA A 272 -30.14 6.43 11.95
C ALA A 272 -30.59 7.40 13.05
N ARG A 273 -30.70 6.93 14.30
CA ARG A 273 -31.13 7.73 15.45
C ARG A 273 -30.12 8.82 15.84
N LEU A 274 -28.83 8.51 15.68
CA LEU A 274 -27.71 9.41 16.00
C LEU A 274 -27.26 10.23 14.78
N GLU A 275 -27.84 10.00 13.60
CA GLU A 275 -27.48 10.66 12.34
C GLU A 275 -25.98 10.51 11.97
N VAL A 276 -25.43 9.32 12.23
CA VAL A 276 -24.01 9.00 11.96
C VAL A 276 -23.85 7.85 10.98
N ASP A 277 -22.71 7.78 10.32
CA ASP A 277 -22.37 6.63 9.46
C ASP A 277 -22.31 5.34 10.30
N ARG A 278 -22.99 4.30 9.83
CA ARG A 278 -23.06 3.01 10.53
C ARG A 278 -21.67 2.43 10.80
N ASN A 279 -20.72 2.56 9.86
CA ASN A 279 -19.39 2.00 10.02
C ASN A 279 -18.62 2.65 11.18
N LEU A 280 -18.91 3.91 11.50
CA LEU A 280 -18.28 4.62 12.61
C LEU A 280 -18.63 3.97 13.96
N ILE A 281 -19.87 3.49 14.13
CA ILE A 281 -20.34 2.97 15.41
C ILE A 281 -20.15 1.45 15.57
N MET A 282 -19.81 0.73 14.50
CA MET A 282 -19.71 -0.74 14.53
C MET A 282 -18.67 -1.27 15.52
N GLY A 283 -17.58 -0.52 15.78
CA GLY A 283 -16.56 -0.89 16.75
C GLY A 283 -17.12 -0.86 18.17
N MET A 284 -17.72 0.28 18.53
CA MET A 284 -18.35 0.51 19.82
C MET A 284 -19.50 -0.46 20.07
N TYR A 285 -20.35 -0.70 19.06
CA TYR A 285 -21.48 -1.62 19.14
C TYR A 285 -21.04 -3.05 19.47
N SER A 286 -19.89 -3.50 18.94
CA SER A 286 -19.36 -4.84 19.24
C SER A 286 -18.98 -5.03 20.71
N CYS A 287 -18.70 -3.94 21.44
CA CYS A 287 -18.35 -3.94 22.85
C CYS A 287 -19.54 -4.18 23.79
N ALA A 288 -20.79 -4.16 23.29
CA ALA A 288 -21.97 -4.49 24.07
C ALA A 288 -21.89 -5.89 24.73
N THR A 289 -21.18 -6.83 24.08
CA THR A 289 -20.92 -8.17 24.62
C THR A 289 -20.07 -8.14 25.91
N SER A 290 -19.18 -7.15 26.07
CA SER A 290 -18.37 -7.00 27.29
C SER A 290 -19.21 -6.68 28.51
N LEU A 291 -20.27 -5.87 28.34
CA LEU A 291 -21.17 -5.45 29.42
C LEU A 291 -22.12 -6.57 29.87
N LYS A 292 -22.30 -7.61 29.05
CA LYS A 292 -23.06 -8.81 29.44
C LYS A 292 -22.28 -9.70 30.42
N THR A 293 -20.95 -9.61 30.43
CA THR A 293 -20.05 -10.54 31.14
C THR A 293 -19.44 -9.94 32.42
N ALA A 294 -19.77 -8.68 32.75
CA ALA A 294 -19.20 -7.97 33.90
C ALA A 294 -19.53 -8.61 35.27
N GLY A 295 -20.47 -9.56 35.32
CA GLY A 295 -20.77 -10.35 36.52
C GLY A 295 -19.93 -11.64 36.70
N GLN A 296 -19.04 -11.99 35.77
CA GLN A 296 -18.21 -13.21 35.85
C GLN A 296 -16.80 -12.98 35.30
N VAL A 297 -15.92 -12.27 36.02
CA VAL A 297 -14.48 -12.41 35.81
C VAL A 297 -13.73 -12.28 37.16
N THR A 298 -13.89 -13.28 38.02
CA THR A 298 -12.84 -13.70 38.99
C THR A 298 -12.23 -15.04 38.55
N GLY A 299 -12.19 -15.28 37.24
CA GLY A 299 -11.43 -16.37 36.66
C GLY A 299 -10.18 -15.80 36.01
N GLN A 300 -9.02 -16.05 36.61
CA GLN A 300 -7.74 -16.02 35.91
C GLN A 300 -7.87 -16.93 34.68
N GLY A 301 -8.27 -16.34 33.55
CA GLY A 301 -8.37 -17.03 32.27
C GLY A 301 -6.96 -17.25 31.77
N ALA A 302 -6.38 -18.41 32.12
CA ALA A 302 -5.13 -18.86 31.55
C ALA A 302 -5.17 -18.69 30.03
N PHE A 303 -4.24 -17.87 29.56
CA PHE A 303 -4.02 -17.46 28.18
C PHE A 303 -4.10 -18.67 27.23
N ARG A 304 -5.18 -18.80 26.45
CA ARG A 304 -5.23 -19.71 25.29
C ARG A 304 -5.14 -18.86 24.03
N GLU A 305 -3.90 -18.67 23.58
CA GLU A 305 -3.55 -18.01 22.31
C GLU A 305 -4.33 -18.65 21.15
N LYS A 306 -5.03 -17.84 20.36
CA LYS A 306 -5.83 -18.35 19.24
C LYS A 306 -4.87 -18.72 18.12
N GLY A 307 -4.86 -19.99 17.73
CA GLY A 307 -3.83 -20.54 16.86
C GLY A 307 -2.73 -21.30 17.60
N ALA A 308 -2.68 -21.29 18.94
CA ALA A 308 -1.81 -22.20 19.70
C ALA A 308 -2.06 -23.65 19.32
N ALA A 309 -3.34 -24.05 19.22
CA ALA A 309 -3.69 -25.40 18.78
C ALA A 309 -3.25 -25.69 17.33
N ALA A 310 -3.31 -24.70 16.43
CA ALA A 310 -2.86 -24.88 15.04
C ALA A 310 -1.32 -24.87 14.93
N ARG A 311 -0.61 -24.08 15.73
CA ARG A 311 0.85 -24.03 15.79
C ARG A 311 1.44 -25.28 16.45
N ALA A 312 0.87 -25.72 17.57
CA ALA A 312 1.24 -26.98 18.22
C ALA A 312 0.98 -28.17 17.27
N LEU A 313 -0.16 -28.16 16.58
CA LEU A 313 -0.45 -29.15 15.55
C LEU A 313 0.52 -29.05 14.37
N ARG A 314 0.87 -27.85 13.91
CA ARG A 314 1.85 -27.62 12.83
C ARG A 314 3.21 -28.20 13.21
N GLU A 315 3.69 -27.95 14.42
CA GLU A 315 5.00 -28.43 14.87
C GLU A 315 5.04 -29.97 14.95
N THR A 316 3.95 -30.57 15.44
CA THR A 316 3.80 -32.03 15.45
C THR A 316 3.76 -32.59 14.02
N LEU A 317 2.95 -31.99 13.14
CA LEU A 317 2.82 -32.40 11.75
C LEU A 317 4.10 -32.17 10.94
N ARG A 318 4.92 -31.17 11.30
CA ARG A 318 6.21 -30.89 10.66
C ARG A 318 7.13 -32.10 10.82
N GLY A 319 7.32 -32.60 12.04
CA GLY A 319 8.14 -33.79 12.28
C GLY A 319 7.63 -35.03 11.53
N GLU A 320 6.32 -35.23 11.47
CA GLU A 320 5.73 -36.34 10.71
C GLU A 320 5.94 -36.19 9.20
N VAL A 321 5.74 -34.99 8.65
CA VAL A 321 5.94 -34.70 7.22
C VAL A 321 7.40 -34.80 6.81
N GLU A 322 8.33 -34.41 7.68
CA GLU A 322 9.77 -34.53 7.43
C GLU A 322 10.24 -35.98 7.44
N ALA A 323 9.58 -36.85 8.23
CA ALA A 323 9.87 -38.28 8.29
C ALA A 323 9.33 -39.06 7.07
N LEU A 324 8.33 -38.54 6.35
CA LEU A 324 7.84 -39.15 5.11
C LEU A 324 8.89 -39.03 4.00
N PRO A 325 9.10 -40.01 3.12
CA PRO A 325 9.87 -39.88 1.89
C PRO A 325 9.44 -38.68 1.01
N PRO A 326 10.36 -37.98 0.32
CA PRO A 326 10.00 -36.91 -0.61
C PRO A 326 9.02 -37.41 -1.69
N GLY A 327 7.93 -36.67 -1.92
CA GLY A 327 6.89 -37.05 -2.88
C GLY A 327 5.84 -38.02 -2.34
N GLU A 328 5.96 -38.46 -1.09
CA GLU A 328 4.94 -39.29 -0.45
C GLU A 328 3.69 -38.49 -0.08
N ARG A 329 2.54 -39.16 -0.08
CA ARG A 329 1.24 -38.54 0.19
C ARG A 329 1.07 -38.26 1.68
N VAL A 330 0.73 -37.02 2.00
CA VAL A 330 0.39 -36.62 3.37
C VAL A 330 -1.05 -37.06 3.68
N PRO A 331 -1.35 -37.55 4.91
CA PRO A 331 -2.71 -37.91 5.30
C PRO A 331 -3.72 -36.78 5.07
N ALA A 332 -4.95 -37.14 4.69
CA ALA A 332 -5.96 -36.16 4.35
C ALA A 332 -6.40 -35.35 5.58
N SER A 333 -6.84 -34.10 5.38
CA SER A 333 -7.23 -33.23 6.50
C SER A 333 -8.37 -33.80 7.36
N ARG A 334 -9.20 -34.68 6.79
CA ARG A 334 -10.27 -35.38 7.53
C ARG A 334 -9.69 -36.43 8.48
N ASP A 335 -8.71 -37.20 8.03
CA ASP A 335 -8.06 -38.25 8.84
C ASP A 335 -7.23 -37.62 9.96
N LEU A 336 -6.53 -36.52 9.65
CA LEU A 336 -5.81 -35.71 10.64
C LEU A 336 -6.77 -35.08 11.67
N ALA A 337 -7.94 -34.60 11.26
CA ALA A 337 -8.92 -34.03 12.20
C ALA A 337 -9.44 -35.08 13.19
N VAL A 338 -9.70 -36.30 12.72
CA VAL A 338 -10.10 -37.42 13.57
C VAL A 338 -8.96 -37.83 14.50
N ARG A 339 -7.74 -38.00 13.98
CA ARG A 339 -6.57 -38.45 14.75
C ARG A 339 -6.17 -37.46 15.85
N PHE A 340 -6.17 -36.16 15.55
CA PHE A 340 -5.79 -35.11 16.50
C PHE A 340 -6.97 -34.52 17.27
N GLN A 341 -8.17 -35.12 17.15
CA GLN A 341 -9.41 -34.69 17.82
C GLN A 341 -9.65 -33.18 17.76
N CYS A 342 -9.38 -32.57 16.61
CA CYS A 342 -9.47 -31.12 16.44
C CYS A 342 -10.33 -30.76 15.23
N SER A 343 -10.73 -29.49 15.15
CA SER A 343 -11.58 -29.04 14.05
C SER A 343 -10.85 -29.14 12.71
N ALA A 344 -11.56 -29.48 11.64
CA ALA A 344 -11.00 -29.50 10.28
C ALA A 344 -10.41 -28.13 9.87
N LYS A 345 -10.88 -27.03 10.48
CA LYS A 345 -10.35 -25.68 10.28
C LYS A 345 -8.94 -25.53 10.89
N THR A 346 -8.69 -26.11 12.07
CA THR A 346 -7.38 -26.12 12.75
C THR A 346 -6.36 -26.90 11.92
N VAL A 347 -6.75 -28.08 11.44
CA VAL A 347 -5.90 -28.90 10.55
C VAL A 347 -5.56 -28.17 9.26
N ARG A 348 -6.57 -27.53 8.63
CA ARG A 348 -6.34 -26.78 7.40
C ARG A 348 -5.41 -25.59 7.60
N ALA A 349 -5.52 -24.89 8.74
CA ALA A 349 -4.62 -23.80 9.09
C ALA A 349 -3.17 -24.29 9.26
N ALA A 350 -2.96 -25.39 9.99
CA ALA A 350 -1.64 -26.00 10.15
C ALA A 350 -1.04 -26.47 8.81
N MET A 351 -1.82 -27.16 7.97
CA MET A 351 -1.38 -27.62 6.65
C MET A 351 -1.07 -26.48 5.67
N ASN A 352 -1.82 -25.38 5.74
CA ASN A 352 -1.54 -24.19 4.93
C ASN A 352 -0.23 -23.52 5.35
N ALA A 353 0.10 -23.51 6.65
CA ALA A 353 1.39 -23.02 7.13
C ALA A 353 2.56 -23.89 6.61
N LEU A 354 2.45 -25.21 6.69
CA LEU A 354 3.47 -26.13 6.13
C LEU A 354 3.62 -25.97 4.60
N ARG A 355 2.52 -25.63 3.90
CA ARG A 355 2.56 -25.33 2.47
C ARG A 355 3.27 -24.02 2.17
N ALA A 356 3.02 -22.97 2.95
CA ALA A 356 3.71 -21.69 2.82
C ALA A 356 5.22 -21.83 3.08
N GLU A 357 5.60 -22.75 3.96
CA GLU A 357 6.99 -23.13 4.23
C GLU A 357 7.62 -24.02 3.15
N GLY A 358 6.84 -24.45 2.14
CA GLY A 358 7.32 -25.30 1.07
C GLY A 358 7.55 -26.77 1.45
N LEU A 359 7.11 -27.22 2.64
CA LEU A 359 7.25 -28.61 3.09
C LEU A 359 6.25 -29.56 2.43
N VAL A 360 5.09 -29.04 2.01
CA VAL A 360 4.03 -29.81 1.34
C VAL A 360 3.48 -29.09 0.12
N VAL A 361 3.14 -29.85 -0.90
CA VAL A 361 2.68 -29.35 -2.21
C VAL A 361 1.32 -29.96 -2.53
N LEU A 362 0.40 -29.12 -2.98
CA LEU A 362 -0.93 -29.56 -3.39
C LEU A 362 -0.89 -30.01 -4.86
N ARG A 363 -1.04 -31.31 -5.11
CA ARG A 363 -1.23 -31.86 -6.46
C ARG A 363 -2.70 -32.17 -6.66
N ARG A 364 -3.43 -31.27 -7.33
CA ARG A 364 -4.85 -31.51 -7.66
C ARG A 364 -4.95 -32.56 -8.78
N PRO A 365 -5.93 -33.48 -8.75
CA PRO A 365 -6.95 -33.73 -7.72
C PRO A 365 -6.50 -34.63 -6.55
N TYR A 366 -5.25 -35.10 -6.55
CA TYR A 366 -4.77 -36.21 -5.73
C TYR A 366 -4.49 -35.89 -4.24
N GLY A 367 -4.26 -34.62 -3.89
CA GLY A 367 -4.11 -34.17 -2.50
C GLY A 367 -2.75 -33.53 -2.19
N LEU A 368 -2.35 -33.56 -0.91
CA LEU A 368 -1.09 -32.98 -0.43
C LEU A 368 0.00 -34.05 -0.42
N PHE A 369 1.19 -33.66 -0.87
CA PHE A 369 2.38 -34.51 -0.94
C PHE A 369 3.56 -33.79 -0.30
N ARG A 370 4.51 -34.54 0.29
CA ARG A 370 5.78 -33.97 0.74
C ARG A 370 6.54 -33.40 -0.44
N ALA A 371 7.07 -32.18 -0.31
CA ALA A 371 7.83 -31.54 -1.38
C ALA A 371 9.08 -32.35 -1.76
N THR A 372 9.37 -32.43 -3.06
CA THR A 372 10.60 -32.99 -3.60
C THR A 372 11.54 -31.86 -3.97
N ALA A 373 12.79 -31.92 -3.48
CA ALA A 373 13.79 -30.84 -3.61
C ALA A 373 14.10 -30.41 -5.06
N ALA A 374 13.64 -31.14 -6.08
CA ALA A 374 13.99 -30.92 -7.48
C ALA A 374 12.81 -30.62 -8.43
N GLY A 375 11.55 -30.74 -7.99
CA GLY A 375 10.39 -30.65 -8.91
C GLY A 375 9.32 -29.61 -8.59
N ASP A 376 9.22 -29.15 -7.35
CA ASP A 376 7.99 -28.51 -6.87
C ASP A 376 8.06 -26.97 -6.67
N LEU A 377 9.22 -26.34 -6.90
CA LEU A 377 9.34 -24.87 -6.94
C LEU A 377 8.60 -24.23 -8.14
N ALA A 378 8.27 -25.02 -9.17
CA ALA A 378 7.61 -24.53 -10.38
C ALA A 378 6.07 -24.45 -10.29
N VAL A 379 5.44 -25.02 -9.23
CA VAL A 379 3.97 -25.07 -9.07
C VAL A 379 3.46 -24.09 -8.00
N ALA A 380 4.37 -23.33 -7.36
CA ALA A 380 4.05 -22.35 -6.32
C ALA A 380 3.91 -20.90 -6.82
N ALA A 381 4.14 -20.64 -8.12
CA ALA A 381 3.71 -19.42 -8.83
C ALA A 381 2.31 -19.62 -9.41
#